data_AF-E6TN92-F1
#
_entry.id   AF-E6TN92-F1
#
_cell.length_a   1.000
_cell.length_b   1.000
_cell.length_c   1.000
_cell.angle_alpha   90.00
_cell.angle_beta   90.00
_cell.angle_gamma   90.00
#
_symmetry.space_group_name_H-M   'P 1'
#
loop_
_entity.id
_entity.type
_entity.pdbx_description
1 polymer ?
#
loop_
_entity_poly.entity_id
_entity_poly.type
_entity_poly.pdbx_seq_one_letter_code
_entity_poly.pdbx_strand_id
1 'polypeptide(L)'
;MGSLNRATATRPAPPAPDPPRGSGTVVGLAAGVFAVILAVVLADSGHQIAVDQPASGQTRTVDIALDGMRVRPGALQVPAGTRLVLRVTNVDATPHDLRMAHRRRVHGVGLSECRRILPVRSAAISAVHIRQGDIVGNRANIVLVNESGWQLRYAHWAGCRMLDAILAGPEMAARYILAQETSDFWNDELFSDGGLLLDLVEHRLLFFGEELMTTMNERRAVFEMLKILWPGYSISWAYGATAELVEYVGAPVMLRDSPSEPELILAEDTDRLHHLVTVDNGIDRMRAWPLWWGSSAAWHGPQVLDRLPGVGARSLQLGTVPESGVHINVPDKTLGLWVTNPVPGLLRWLPRLWPSWRIEFWEDRYEEQFRQCGGLITAPPLDTESGVKEAQSWLKNRVYQSYEDSPMGRIDGLVALIDADGLPSPTVSDSAVRDAGIRPTPAEWALFESACAQVRTGGRAA
;
A
#
# COMPACT_ATOMS: atom_id res chain seq x y z
N MET A 1 76.11 -9.16 -3.59
CA MET A 1 76.86 -10.04 -2.65
C MET A 1 76.79 -9.43 -1.25
N GLY A 2 76.27 -10.19 -0.28
CA GLY A 2 76.80 -10.24 1.09
C GLY A 2 76.50 -9.11 2.09
N SER A 3 75.34 -9.19 2.74
CA SER A 3 75.12 -9.31 4.20
C SER A 3 76.11 -8.76 5.26
N LEU A 4 75.49 -8.05 6.23
CA LEU A 4 75.60 -8.13 7.71
C LEU A 4 76.48 -7.17 8.55
N ASN A 5 75.76 -6.52 9.49
CA ASN A 5 76.07 -6.17 10.90
C ASN A 5 77.11 -5.05 11.16
N ARG A 6 76.91 -4.06 12.04
CA ARG A 6 76.56 -4.12 13.48
C ARG A 6 76.28 -2.71 14.04
N ALA A 7 75.67 -2.68 15.23
CA ALA A 7 75.15 -1.56 16.01
C ALA A 7 76.18 -0.66 16.75
N THR A 8 75.73 0.51 17.24
CA THR A 8 75.83 1.07 18.62
C THR A 8 75.36 2.56 18.63
N ALA A 9 74.30 2.96 19.39
CA ALA A 9 74.26 3.42 20.80
C ALA A 9 74.82 4.87 20.99
N THR A 10 74.33 5.84 21.79
CA THR A 10 73.37 5.93 22.92
C THR A 10 73.29 7.41 23.43
N ARG A 11 72.15 7.87 24.01
CA ARG A 11 72.05 8.51 25.37
C ARG A 11 70.60 8.96 25.74
N PRO A 12 70.22 9.04 27.04
CA PRO A 12 68.89 8.63 27.54
C PRO A 12 68.17 9.55 28.60
N ALA A 13 66.88 9.23 28.84
CA ALA A 13 66.03 9.15 30.08
C ALA A 13 65.94 10.34 31.10
N PRO A 14 64.90 10.49 31.99
CA PRO A 14 64.11 9.45 32.69
C PRO A 14 62.62 9.86 33.01
N PRO A 15 61.93 9.34 34.06
CA PRO A 15 61.18 8.08 34.12
C PRO A 15 59.69 8.27 34.51
N ALA A 16 58.90 7.19 34.56
CA ALA A 16 57.63 7.17 35.32
C ALA A 16 57.51 5.88 36.15
N PRO A 17 56.86 5.90 37.34
CA PRO A 17 56.93 4.85 38.33
C PRO A 17 55.83 3.77 38.18
N ASP A 18 56.16 2.62 38.78
CA ASP A 18 55.46 1.32 38.76
C ASP A 18 54.18 1.22 39.63
N PRO A 19 53.37 0.15 39.43
CA PRO A 19 52.04 -0.04 40.01
C PRO A 19 52.08 -0.80 41.36
N PRO A 20 51.04 -0.71 42.20
CA PRO A 20 50.87 -1.66 43.27
C PRO A 20 50.19 -2.94 42.77
N ARG A 21 50.96 -4.03 42.88
CA ARG A 21 50.56 -5.44 42.90
C ARG A 21 49.74 -5.75 44.16
N GLY A 22 48.90 -6.78 44.09
CA GLY A 22 48.30 -7.37 45.29
C GLY A 22 47.30 -8.50 45.05
N SER A 23 47.69 -9.53 44.28
CA SER A 23 46.99 -10.82 44.26
C SER A 23 47.18 -11.55 45.58
N GLY A 24 46.09 -12.02 46.17
CA GLY A 24 46.04 -13.00 47.25
C GLY A 24 45.13 -14.16 46.84
N THR A 25 45.74 -15.32 46.64
CA THR A 25 45.18 -16.61 46.25
C THR A 25 44.44 -17.36 47.37
N VAL A 26 43.64 -18.36 46.97
CA VAL A 26 43.49 -19.73 47.56
C VAL A 26 42.06 -20.11 48.03
N VAL A 27 41.42 -20.93 47.16
CA VAL A 27 40.67 -22.19 47.42
C VAL A 27 39.24 -22.16 47.99
N GLY A 28 38.35 -22.88 47.31
CA GLY A 28 37.24 -23.59 47.96
C GLY A 28 36.04 -23.85 47.05
N LEU A 29 35.83 -25.11 46.65
CA LEU A 29 34.67 -25.64 45.93
C LEU A 29 33.32 -25.24 46.56
N ALA A 30 32.31 -24.93 45.73
CA ALA A 30 31.00 -25.57 45.75
C ALA A 30 30.08 -24.98 44.68
N ALA A 31 29.31 -25.85 44.03
CA ALA A 31 28.25 -25.52 43.09
C ALA A 31 27.09 -24.75 43.77
N GLY A 32 26.42 -23.86 43.03
CA GLY A 32 25.02 -23.52 43.28
C GLY A 32 24.64 -22.03 43.30
N VAL A 33 23.90 -21.64 42.26
CA VAL A 33 22.71 -20.75 42.29
C VAL A 33 22.89 -19.22 42.48
N PHE A 34 22.66 -18.50 41.37
CA PHE A 34 21.97 -17.20 41.15
C PHE A 34 22.22 -15.95 42.04
N ALA A 35 22.59 -14.85 41.35
CA ALA A 35 22.07 -13.46 41.46
C ALA A 35 22.53 -12.62 42.70
N VAL A 36 22.87 -11.32 42.67
CA VAL A 36 22.51 -10.18 41.76
C VAL A 36 23.25 -8.86 42.21
N ILE A 37 23.60 -7.95 41.26
CA ILE A 37 23.65 -6.43 41.31
C ILE A 37 24.79 -5.71 42.09
N LEU A 38 25.43 -4.56 41.74
CA LEU A 38 25.45 -3.46 40.70
C LEU A 38 26.85 -2.75 40.84
N ALA A 39 27.48 -1.99 39.93
CA ALA A 39 27.01 -0.76 39.25
C ALA A 39 27.98 -0.17 38.18
N VAL A 40 27.42 0.13 36.98
CA VAL A 40 27.48 1.32 36.06
C VAL A 40 28.87 1.95 35.72
N VAL A 41 29.29 2.31 34.48
CA VAL A 41 28.63 3.00 33.34
C VAL A 41 29.39 2.84 32.00
N LEU A 42 28.63 2.98 30.89
CA LEU A 42 28.94 3.57 29.55
C LEU A 42 28.98 2.63 28.33
N ALA A 43 27.90 2.77 27.55
CA ALA A 43 27.82 2.84 26.09
C ALA A 43 28.33 1.64 25.26
N ASP A 44 27.47 0.63 25.11
CA ASP A 44 27.49 -0.26 23.95
C ASP A 44 26.10 -0.92 23.78
N SER A 45 25.77 -1.24 22.53
CA SER A 45 24.81 -2.22 22.05
C SER A 45 24.17 -3.13 23.12
N GLY A 46 22.85 -3.02 23.34
CA GLY A 46 22.18 -3.86 24.34
C GLY A 46 20.66 -3.82 24.32
N HIS A 47 20.08 -4.91 23.83
CA HIS A 47 18.69 -5.33 24.02
C HIS A 47 18.23 -5.12 25.47
N GLN A 48 17.32 -4.18 25.73
CA GLN A 48 16.57 -4.16 26.99
C GLN A 48 15.36 -5.09 26.84
N ILE A 49 15.47 -6.28 27.43
CA ILE A 49 14.30 -7.11 27.70
C ILE A 49 13.42 -6.32 28.67
N ALA A 50 12.22 -5.96 28.22
CA ALA A 50 11.22 -5.36 29.08
C ALA A 50 10.95 -6.34 30.24
N VAL A 51 11.34 -5.95 31.44
CA VAL A 51 10.90 -6.61 32.67
C VAL A 51 9.39 -6.35 32.76
N ASP A 52 8.60 -7.42 32.77
CA ASP A 52 7.16 -7.38 33.01
C ASP A 52 6.90 -6.64 34.33
N GLN A 53 6.51 -5.36 34.25
CA GLN A 53 5.86 -4.71 35.37
C GLN A 53 4.43 -5.24 35.49
N PRO A 54 3.94 -5.52 36.71
CA PRO A 54 2.56 -5.94 36.89
C PRO A 54 1.63 -4.87 36.33
N ALA A 55 0.69 -5.30 35.48
CA ALA A 55 -0.35 -4.44 34.94
C ALA A 55 -1.03 -3.67 36.09
N SER A 56 -1.10 -2.34 36.00
CA SER A 56 -1.59 -1.49 37.09
C SER A 56 -3.03 -1.78 37.51
N GLY A 57 -3.76 -2.62 36.77
CA GLY A 57 -5.17 -2.93 36.98
C GLY A 57 -6.10 -1.73 36.75
N GLN A 58 -5.53 -0.55 36.47
CA GLN A 58 -6.27 0.68 36.36
C GLN A 58 -7.00 0.70 35.03
N THR A 59 -8.32 0.90 35.07
CA THR A 59 -9.13 1.09 33.87
C THR A 59 -9.19 2.57 33.54
N ARG A 60 -8.83 2.94 32.31
CA ARG A 60 -8.94 4.31 31.80
C ARG A 60 -9.98 4.33 30.68
N THR A 61 -11.02 5.12 30.83
CA THR A 61 -12.00 5.38 29.76
C THR A 61 -11.67 6.69 29.06
N VAL A 62 -11.72 6.72 27.73
CA VAL A 62 -11.46 7.91 26.91
C VAL A 62 -12.56 8.05 25.87
N ASP A 63 -13.18 9.23 25.81
CA ASP A 63 -14.15 9.56 24.77
C ASP A 63 -13.40 9.90 23.47
N ILE A 64 -13.84 9.27 22.37
CA ILE A 64 -13.31 9.45 21.03
C ILE A 64 -14.44 9.99 20.15
N ALA A 65 -14.23 11.14 19.52
CA ALA A 65 -15.12 11.67 18.48
C ALA A 65 -14.54 11.37 17.09
N LEU A 66 -15.40 10.89 16.19
CA LEU A 66 -15.10 10.73 14.77
C LEU A 66 -15.88 11.82 14.01
N ASP A 67 -15.15 12.74 13.38
CA ASP A 67 -15.71 13.91 12.68
C ASP A 67 -14.79 14.30 11.51
N GLY A 68 -15.34 14.43 10.31
CA GLY A 68 -14.63 14.84 9.11
C GLY A 68 -13.43 13.94 8.79
N MET A 69 -13.60 12.62 8.94
CA MET A 69 -12.55 11.59 8.79
C MET A 69 -11.37 11.76 9.75
N ARG A 70 -11.58 12.41 10.90
CA ARG A 70 -10.56 12.59 11.95
C ARG A 70 -11.01 11.97 13.25
N VAL A 71 -10.06 11.31 13.92
CA VAL A 71 -10.21 10.80 15.29
C VAL A 71 -9.78 11.90 16.26
N ARG A 72 -10.62 12.21 17.26
CA ARG A 72 -10.33 13.20 18.31
C ARG A 72 -10.53 12.58 19.70
N PRO A 73 -9.51 12.58 20.58
CA PRO A 73 -8.13 13.01 20.33
C PRO A 73 -7.40 12.11 19.32
N GLY A 74 -6.56 12.71 18.47
CA GLY A 74 -5.81 11.99 17.44
C GLY A 74 -4.59 11.20 17.97
N ALA A 75 -4.26 11.36 19.26
CA ALA A 75 -3.22 10.60 19.93
C ALA A 75 -3.55 10.44 21.41
N LEU A 76 -3.24 9.28 21.98
CA LEU A 76 -3.42 8.99 23.39
C LEU A 76 -2.19 8.26 23.96
N GLN A 77 -1.61 8.82 25.01
CA GLN A 77 -0.57 8.14 25.80
C GLN A 77 -1.20 7.47 27.02
N VAL A 78 -0.91 6.19 27.21
CA VAL A 78 -1.49 5.39 28.30
C VAL A 78 -0.36 4.57 28.95
N PRO A 79 -0.25 4.55 30.30
CA PRO A 79 0.75 3.73 30.97
C PRO A 79 0.63 2.25 30.61
N ALA A 80 1.77 1.57 30.54
CA ALA A 80 1.84 0.13 30.30
C ALA A 80 0.94 -0.64 31.28
N GLY A 81 0.15 -1.58 30.76
CA GLY A 81 -0.71 -2.44 31.58
C GLY A 81 -2.00 -1.78 32.08
N THR A 82 -2.36 -0.60 31.55
CA THR A 82 -3.68 0.01 31.77
C THR A 82 -4.74 -0.69 30.92
N ARG A 83 -5.93 -0.96 31.48
CA ARG A 83 -7.10 -1.37 30.70
C ARG A 83 -7.72 -0.12 30.06
N LEU A 84 -7.49 0.09 28.77
CA LEU A 84 -8.05 1.22 28.04
C LEU A 84 -9.45 0.89 27.48
N VAL A 85 -10.44 1.73 27.77
CA VAL A 85 -11.79 1.68 27.20
C VAL A 85 -11.99 2.93 26.35
N LEU A 86 -12.34 2.78 25.07
CA LEU A 86 -12.64 3.91 24.19
C LEU A 86 -14.16 4.02 24.03
N ARG A 87 -14.75 5.18 24.36
CA ARG A 87 -16.15 5.49 24.08
C ARG A 87 -16.21 6.29 22.79
N VAL A 88 -16.50 5.59 21.70
CA VAL A 88 -16.45 6.19 20.36
C VAL A 88 -17.82 6.76 20.00
N THR A 89 -17.84 8.01 19.53
CA THR A 89 -19.04 8.70 19.02
C THR A 89 -18.76 9.12 17.58
N ASN A 90 -19.57 8.64 16.64
CA ASN A 90 -19.60 9.22 15.30
C ASN A 90 -20.44 10.50 15.35
N VAL A 91 -19.82 11.64 15.08
CA VAL A 91 -20.43 12.97 15.20
C VAL A 91 -21.07 13.40 13.88
N ASP A 92 -20.65 12.85 12.75
CA ASP A 92 -21.16 13.21 11.43
C ASP A 92 -21.93 12.05 10.77
N ALA A 93 -22.52 12.33 9.61
CA ALA A 93 -23.33 11.37 8.86
C ALA A 93 -22.48 10.37 8.05
N THR A 94 -21.16 10.54 8.02
CA THR A 94 -20.22 9.69 7.27
C THR A 94 -19.88 8.47 8.12
N PRO A 95 -20.01 7.25 7.60
CA PRO A 95 -19.56 6.05 8.31
C PRO A 95 -18.04 6.08 8.54
N HIS A 96 -17.63 6.16 9.81
CA HIS A 96 -16.23 6.06 10.23
C HIS A 96 -15.95 4.73 10.88
N ASP A 97 -14.69 4.37 10.86
CA ASP A 97 -14.21 3.15 11.47
C ASP A 97 -12.91 3.38 12.27
N LEU A 98 -12.67 2.57 13.30
CA LEU A 98 -11.54 2.73 14.21
C LEU A 98 -10.72 1.44 14.34
N ARG A 99 -9.43 1.47 14.01
CA ARG A 99 -8.49 0.35 14.22
C ARG A 99 -7.45 0.66 15.28
N MET A 100 -7.12 -0.34 16.08
CA MET A 100 -5.89 -0.36 16.87
C MET A 100 -4.82 -1.18 16.16
N ALA A 101 -3.69 -0.55 15.82
CA ALA A 101 -2.50 -1.25 15.30
C ALA A 101 -1.45 -1.40 16.41
N HIS A 102 -0.87 -2.59 16.55
CA HIS A 102 0.26 -2.84 17.43
C HIS A 102 1.57 -2.72 16.64
N ARG A 103 2.51 -1.89 17.08
CA ARG A 103 3.89 -1.94 16.56
C ARG A 103 4.77 -2.80 17.48
N ARG A 104 5.19 -3.98 17.02
CA ARG A 104 6.55 -4.45 17.31
C ARG A 104 7.47 -3.76 16.31
N ARG A 105 8.53 -3.09 16.76
CA ARG A 105 9.63 -2.74 15.85
C ARG A 105 10.28 -4.05 15.41
N VAL A 106 9.95 -4.51 14.20
CA VAL A 106 10.74 -5.48 13.46
C VAL A 106 11.21 -4.74 12.21
N HIS A 107 12.53 -4.64 12.03
CA HIS A 107 13.10 -4.11 10.79
C HIS A 107 12.68 -5.04 9.64
N GLY A 108 12.05 -4.44 8.62
CA GLY A 108 11.86 -5.03 7.29
C GLY A 108 10.96 -6.25 7.21
N VAL A 109 9.64 -6.04 7.05
CA VAL A 109 8.78 -6.79 6.09
C VAL A 109 7.58 -5.88 5.78
N GLY A 110 7.47 -5.41 4.55
CA GLY A 110 6.28 -4.77 4.02
C GLY A 110 5.55 -5.76 3.14
N LEU A 111 4.53 -6.41 3.69
CA LEU A 111 3.42 -7.04 2.99
C LEU A 111 2.25 -7.02 3.97
N SER A 112 1.07 -6.68 3.46
CA SER A 112 -0.26 -6.82 4.07
C SER A 112 -0.57 -8.32 4.30
N GLU A 113 0.23 -8.98 5.13
CA GLU A 113 -0.06 -10.31 5.62
C GLU A 113 -1.12 -10.20 6.73
N CYS A 114 -2.34 -10.60 6.40
CA CYS A 114 -3.38 -10.88 7.38
C CYS A 114 -3.00 -12.16 8.16
N ARG A 115 -2.00 -12.05 9.05
CA ARG A 115 -1.59 -13.18 9.91
C ARG A 115 -2.60 -13.38 11.04
N ARG A 116 -3.06 -14.63 11.13
CA ARG A 116 -3.73 -15.33 12.23
C ARG A 116 -3.54 -14.63 13.60
N ILE A 117 -4.62 -14.10 14.18
CA ILE A 117 -4.65 -13.71 15.59
C ILE A 117 -4.58 -15.01 16.38
N LEU A 118 -3.40 -15.36 16.88
CA LEU A 118 -3.27 -16.38 17.93
C LEU A 118 -3.67 -15.74 19.27
N PRO A 119 -4.29 -16.50 20.19
CA PRO A 119 -4.74 -15.97 21.47
C PRO A 119 -3.52 -15.59 22.31
N VAL A 120 -3.27 -14.29 22.51
CA VAL A 120 -2.22 -13.80 23.41
C VAL A 120 -2.82 -13.64 24.79
N ARG A 121 -2.44 -14.52 25.71
CA ARG A 121 -2.60 -14.30 27.15
C ARG A 121 -1.68 -13.13 27.55
N SER A 122 -2.30 -12.07 28.09
CA SER A 122 -1.70 -10.93 28.80
C SER A 122 -0.43 -10.33 28.17
N ALA A 123 -0.57 -9.25 27.40
CA ALA A 123 0.54 -8.35 27.09
C ALA A 123 0.16 -6.90 27.43
N ALA A 124 1.03 -6.22 28.17
CA ALA A 124 0.90 -4.82 28.53
C ALA A 124 1.04 -3.92 27.29
N ILE A 125 0.00 -3.14 26.99
CA ILE A 125 -0.02 -2.18 25.88
C ILE A 125 0.50 -0.84 26.41
N SER A 126 1.62 -0.34 25.87
CA SER A 126 2.27 0.91 26.34
C SER A 126 2.07 2.12 25.42
N ALA A 127 1.43 1.96 24.26
CA ALA A 127 0.99 3.07 23.40
C ALA A 127 0.07 2.55 22.28
N VAL A 128 -1.06 3.21 22.05
CA VAL A 128 -1.89 3.02 20.85
C VAL A 128 -1.58 4.17 19.91
N HIS A 129 -0.99 3.87 18.75
CA HIS A 129 -0.77 4.83 17.67
C HIS A 129 -1.74 4.45 16.55
N ILE A 130 -2.84 5.19 16.44
CA ILE A 130 -3.73 5.08 15.28
C ILE A 130 -3.09 5.95 14.20
N ARG A 131 -2.53 5.35 13.16
CA ARG A 131 -2.07 6.13 12.00
C ARG A 131 -3.30 6.52 11.19
N GLN A 132 -3.34 7.78 10.78
CA GLN A 132 -4.20 8.22 9.69
C GLN A 132 -3.76 7.45 8.43
N GLY A 133 -4.54 6.43 8.03
CA GLY A 133 -4.20 5.48 6.96
C GLY A 133 -4.37 3.99 7.30
N ASP A 134 -4.67 3.62 8.54
CA ASP A 134 -5.12 2.25 8.86
C ASP A 134 -6.63 2.15 8.54
N ILE A 135 -6.95 1.94 7.27
CA ILE A 135 -8.32 1.91 6.75
C ILE A 135 -9.13 0.81 7.44
N VAL A 136 -10.34 1.18 7.84
CA VAL A 136 -11.41 0.23 8.14
C VAL A 136 -12.57 0.64 7.22
N GLY A 137 -13.19 -0.35 6.57
CA GLY A 137 -14.05 -0.23 5.38
C GLY A 137 -13.27 -0.07 4.06
N ASN A 138 -13.50 -0.95 3.08
CA ASN A 138 -12.89 -0.89 1.74
C ASN A 138 -13.93 -0.40 0.71
N ARG A 139 -14.06 0.92 0.61
CA ARG A 139 -15.27 1.57 0.07
C ARG A 139 -15.21 1.68 -1.45
N ALA A 140 -16.32 1.31 -2.10
CA ALA A 140 -16.48 1.49 -3.54
C ALA A 140 -17.79 2.18 -3.89
N ASN A 141 -17.71 3.10 -4.86
CA ASN A 141 -18.88 3.56 -5.61
C ASN A 141 -18.98 2.78 -6.93
N ILE A 142 -20.17 2.27 -7.20
CA ILE A 142 -20.41 1.41 -8.35
C ILE A 142 -21.60 1.96 -9.13
N VAL A 143 -21.42 2.17 -10.43
CA VAL A 143 -22.39 2.79 -11.33
C VAL A 143 -22.88 1.76 -12.33
N LEU A 144 -24.20 1.70 -12.51
CA LEU A 144 -24.83 0.98 -13.61
C LEU A 144 -25.56 1.97 -14.50
N VAL A 145 -25.22 2.01 -15.79
CA VAL A 145 -25.91 2.80 -16.81
C VAL A 145 -26.72 1.86 -17.71
N ASN A 146 -27.98 2.19 -17.94
CA ASN A 146 -28.88 1.49 -18.84
C ASN A 146 -29.82 2.49 -19.56
N GLU A 147 -30.78 1.99 -20.33
CA GLU A 147 -31.72 2.83 -21.10
C GLU A 147 -32.55 3.81 -20.23
N SER A 148 -32.69 3.55 -18.93
CA SER A 148 -33.42 4.41 -17.99
C SER A 148 -32.54 5.48 -17.33
N GLY A 149 -31.25 5.54 -17.68
CA GLY A 149 -30.26 6.42 -17.05
C GLY A 149 -29.28 5.63 -16.19
N TRP A 150 -28.71 6.27 -15.16
CA TRP A 150 -27.72 5.65 -14.29
C TRP A 150 -28.23 5.49 -12.85
N GLN A 151 -27.68 4.48 -12.18
CA GLN A 151 -27.91 4.20 -10.75
C GLN A 151 -26.58 4.07 -10.04
N LEU A 152 -26.49 4.66 -8.86
CA LEU A 152 -25.32 4.53 -7.99
C LEU A 152 -25.57 3.49 -6.90
N ARG A 153 -24.52 2.74 -6.63
CA ARG A 153 -24.45 1.67 -5.65
C ARG A 153 -23.24 1.88 -4.75
N TYR A 154 -23.35 1.36 -3.54
CA TYR A 154 -22.29 1.39 -2.54
C TYR A 154 -21.91 -0.03 -2.12
N ALA A 155 -20.61 -0.27 -2.03
CA ALA A 155 -20.07 -1.50 -1.47
C ALA A 155 -19.01 -1.19 -0.40
N HIS A 156 -19.23 -1.71 0.81
CA HIS A 156 -18.40 -1.42 1.97
C HIS A 156 -17.08 -2.21 2.02
N TRP A 157 -16.98 -3.31 1.27
CA TRP A 157 -15.84 -4.23 1.29
C TRP A 157 -15.19 -4.51 -0.08
N ALA A 158 -15.62 -3.78 -1.11
CA ALA A 158 -15.28 -4.13 -2.49
C ALA A 158 -14.17 -3.30 -3.11
N GLY A 159 -13.78 -2.13 -2.58
CA GLY A 159 -12.91 -1.17 -3.28
C GLY A 159 -11.60 -1.77 -3.84
N CYS A 160 -10.84 -2.55 -3.06
CA CYS A 160 -9.63 -3.23 -3.55
C CYS A 160 -9.90 -4.62 -4.15
N ARG A 161 -11.15 -4.91 -4.52
CA ARG A 161 -11.63 -6.21 -5.01
C ARG A 161 -12.53 -6.06 -6.24
N MET A 162 -12.36 -5.02 -7.06
CA MET A 162 -13.23 -4.82 -8.24
C MET A 162 -13.17 -5.99 -9.22
N LEU A 163 -12.08 -6.76 -9.26
CA LEU A 163 -12.04 -7.97 -10.08
C LEU A 163 -13.06 -9.02 -9.66
N ASP A 164 -13.43 -9.10 -8.38
CA ASP A 164 -14.48 -10.01 -7.90
C ASP A 164 -15.82 -9.73 -8.62
N ALA A 165 -16.05 -8.48 -9.04
CA ALA A 165 -17.26 -8.06 -9.74
C ALA A 165 -17.22 -8.27 -11.26
N ILE A 166 -16.04 -8.36 -11.88
CA ILE A 166 -15.92 -8.30 -13.35
C ILE A 166 -15.28 -9.53 -13.99
N LEU A 167 -14.69 -10.44 -13.20
CA LEU A 167 -13.94 -11.59 -13.74
C LEU A 167 -14.79 -12.62 -14.50
N ALA A 168 -16.12 -12.50 -14.47
CA ALA A 168 -17.07 -13.44 -15.08
C ALA A 168 -17.94 -12.80 -16.18
N GLY A 169 -17.54 -11.66 -16.73
CA GLY A 169 -18.22 -11.02 -17.85
C GLY A 169 -19.40 -10.12 -17.47
N PRO A 170 -20.06 -9.49 -18.46
CA PRO A 170 -21.03 -8.42 -18.24
C PRO A 170 -22.29 -8.85 -17.49
N GLU A 171 -22.80 -10.07 -17.71
CA GLU A 171 -24.00 -10.55 -17.03
C GLU A 171 -23.74 -10.77 -15.54
N MET A 172 -22.59 -11.35 -15.17
CA MET A 172 -22.21 -11.50 -13.77
C MET A 172 -21.97 -10.15 -13.11
N ALA A 173 -21.30 -9.22 -13.81
CA ALA A 173 -21.07 -7.87 -13.29
C ALA A 173 -22.39 -7.14 -13.04
N ALA A 174 -23.35 -7.20 -13.96
CA ALA A 174 -24.67 -6.61 -13.74
C ALA A 174 -25.37 -7.22 -12.51
N ARG A 175 -25.32 -8.55 -12.33
CA ARG A 175 -25.85 -9.21 -11.12
C ARG A 175 -25.16 -8.71 -9.85
N TYR A 176 -23.83 -8.66 -9.86
CA TYR A 176 -23.03 -8.17 -8.73
C TYR A 176 -23.42 -6.74 -8.35
N ILE A 177 -23.52 -5.84 -9.33
CA ILE A 177 -23.84 -4.43 -9.12
C ILE A 177 -25.25 -4.28 -8.54
N LEU A 178 -26.24 -5.01 -9.08
CA LEU A 178 -27.63 -4.95 -8.62
C LEU A 178 -27.83 -5.53 -7.21
N ALA A 179 -26.92 -6.38 -6.74
CA ALA A 179 -26.93 -6.91 -5.37
C ALA A 179 -26.39 -5.91 -4.33
N GLN A 180 -25.71 -4.85 -4.77
CA GLN A 180 -25.17 -3.82 -3.89
C GLN A 180 -26.26 -2.84 -3.43
N GLU A 181 -26.00 -2.19 -2.30
CA GLU A 181 -26.91 -1.20 -1.73
C GLU A 181 -27.06 0.00 -2.67
N THR A 182 -28.30 0.44 -2.89
CA THR A 182 -28.55 1.70 -3.60
C THR A 182 -27.97 2.85 -2.80
N SER A 183 -27.32 3.79 -3.49
CA SER A 183 -26.73 4.98 -2.89
C SER A 183 -27.01 6.20 -3.75
N ASP A 184 -27.14 7.35 -3.10
CA ASP A 184 -27.11 8.69 -3.70
C ASP A 184 -25.82 9.46 -3.36
N PHE A 185 -24.92 8.80 -2.61
CA PHE A 185 -23.69 9.38 -2.09
C PHE A 185 -22.43 8.85 -2.78
N TRP A 186 -21.55 9.78 -3.14
CA TRP A 186 -20.21 9.53 -3.65
C TRP A 186 -19.17 9.67 -2.55
N ASN A 187 -18.32 8.66 -2.38
CA ASN A 187 -17.18 8.69 -1.47
C ASN A 187 -16.19 9.79 -1.88
N ASP A 188 -15.59 10.43 -0.88
CA ASP A 188 -14.46 11.33 -1.09
C ASP A 188 -13.30 10.54 -1.73
N GLU A 189 -12.68 11.15 -2.74
CA GLU A 189 -11.62 10.56 -3.57
C GLU A 189 -10.42 10.01 -2.76
N LEU A 190 -10.12 10.55 -1.57
CA LEU A 190 -9.05 10.02 -0.71
C LEU A 190 -9.43 8.75 0.06
N PHE A 191 -10.72 8.44 0.11
CA PHE A 191 -11.28 7.33 0.90
C PHE A 191 -12.08 6.35 0.04
N SER A 192 -12.06 6.53 -1.29
CA SER A 192 -12.59 5.58 -2.24
C SER A 192 -11.46 4.66 -2.68
N ASP A 193 -11.49 3.43 -2.18
CA ASP A 193 -10.49 2.41 -2.46
C ASP A 193 -10.70 1.74 -3.83
N GLY A 194 -11.91 1.86 -4.37
CA GLY A 194 -12.23 1.42 -5.72
C GLY A 194 -13.50 2.03 -6.28
N GLY A 195 -13.77 1.68 -7.52
CA GLY A 195 -15.00 2.05 -8.20
C GLY A 195 -15.15 1.35 -9.53
N LEU A 196 -16.40 1.20 -9.94
CA LEU A 196 -16.78 0.48 -11.14
C LEU A 196 -17.90 1.25 -11.84
N LEU A 197 -17.83 1.35 -13.16
CA LEU A 197 -18.91 1.81 -14.01
C LEU A 197 -19.12 0.80 -15.12
N LEU A 198 -20.35 0.31 -15.19
CA LEU A 198 -20.83 -0.56 -16.26
C LEU A 198 -21.91 0.17 -17.05
N ASP A 199 -21.59 0.52 -18.28
CA ASP A 199 -22.55 1.05 -19.25
C ASP A 199 -23.03 -0.07 -20.17
N LEU A 200 -24.29 -0.45 -19.99
CA LEU A 200 -24.95 -1.50 -20.79
C LEU A 200 -25.42 -0.98 -22.15
N VAL A 201 -25.51 0.34 -22.35
CA VAL A 201 -25.95 0.96 -23.61
C VAL A 201 -24.76 1.12 -24.55
N GLU A 202 -23.67 1.70 -24.06
CA GLU A 202 -22.45 1.96 -24.82
C GLU A 202 -21.45 0.79 -24.77
N HIS A 203 -21.80 -0.29 -24.07
CA HIS A 203 -20.94 -1.44 -23.79
C HIS A 203 -19.55 -1.00 -23.26
N ARG A 204 -19.55 -0.24 -22.17
CA ARG A 204 -18.32 0.30 -21.55
C ARG A 204 -18.15 -0.20 -20.13
N LEU A 205 -16.94 -0.65 -19.82
CA LEU A 205 -16.47 -1.00 -18.49
C LEU A 205 -15.33 -0.06 -18.10
N LEU A 206 -15.54 0.74 -17.06
CA LEU A 206 -14.52 1.63 -16.49
C LEU A 206 -14.37 1.31 -15.00
N PHE A 207 -13.16 1.00 -14.53
CA PHE A 207 -12.97 0.61 -13.14
C PHE A 207 -11.59 0.99 -12.58
N PHE A 208 -11.49 1.05 -11.26
CA PHE A 208 -10.24 1.15 -10.52
C PHE A 208 -10.40 0.45 -9.18
N GLY A 209 -9.28 0.11 -8.54
CA GLY A 209 -9.28 -0.58 -7.27
C GLY A 209 -9.10 -2.08 -7.46
N GLU A 210 -7.86 -2.52 -7.36
CA GLU A 210 -7.44 -3.91 -7.27
C GLU A 210 -5.93 -3.92 -7.01
N GLU A 211 -5.51 -4.44 -5.86
CA GLU A 211 -4.09 -4.49 -5.49
C GLU A 211 -3.26 -5.30 -6.49
N LEU A 212 -3.81 -6.42 -6.98
CA LEU A 212 -3.21 -7.29 -7.98
C LEU A 212 -2.82 -6.53 -9.27
N MET A 213 -3.51 -5.44 -9.61
CA MET A 213 -3.26 -4.69 -10.85
C MET A 213 -2.26 -3.53 -10.68
N THR A 214 -1.57 -3.46 -9.53
CA THR A 214 -0.48 -2.50 -9.28
C THR A 214 0.80 -2.90 -10.00
N THR A 215 1.06 -4.20 -10.10
CA THR A 215 2.23 -4.76 -10.78
C THR A 215 1.93 -5.04 -12.25
N MET A 216 2.89 -4.72 -13.13
CA MET A 216 2.62 -4.67 -14.57
C MET A 216 2.37 -6.05 -15.21
N ASN A 217 3.02 -7.11 -14.71
CA ASN A 217 2.84 -8.47 -15.23
C ASN A 217 1.39 -8.92 -15.06
N GLU A 218 0.87 -8.81 -13.84
CA GLU A 218 -0.49 -9.15 -13.46
C GLU A 218 -1.49 -8.21 -14.14
N ARG A 219 -1.23 -6.90 -14.15
CA ARG A 219 -2.08 -5.92 -14.83
C ARG A 219 -2.27 -6.25 -16.31
N ARG A 220 -1.18 -6.48 -17.05
CA ARG A 220 -1.23 -6.83 -18.47
C ARG A 220 -1.94 -8.16 -18.70
N ALA A 221 -1.62 -9.18 -17.90
CA ALA A 221 -2.31 -10.46 -17.94
C ALA A 221 -3.83 -10.33 -17.72
N VAL A 222 -4.24 -9.55 -16.71
CA VAL A 222 -5.65 -9.33 -16.37
C VAL A 222 -6.38 -8.62 -17.50
N PHE A 223 -5.82 -7.56 -18.09
CA PHE A 223 -6.46 -6.91 -19.24
C PHE A 223 -6.62 -7.84 -20.43
N GLU A 224 -5.65 -8.71 -20.74
CA GLU A 224 -5.80 -9.71 -21.80
C GLU A 224 -6.91 -10.73 -21.48
N MET A 225 -7.02 -11.18 -20.23
CA MET A 225 -8.13 -12.06 -19.82
C MET A 225 -9.48 -11.35 -19.92
N LEU A 226 -9.57 -10.10 -19.48
CA LEU A 226 -10.81 -9.32 -19.52
C LEU A 226 -11.28 -9.10 -20.98
N LYS A 227 -10.38 -8.86 -21.94
CA LYS A 227 -10.73 -8.76 -23.37
C LYS A 227 -11.44 -10.02 -23.90
N ILE A 228 -11.06 -11.20 -23.41
CA ILE A 228 -11.69 -12.48 -23.79
C ILE A 228 -13.06 -12.63 -23.11
N LEU A 229 -13.15 -12.24 -21.84
CA LEU A 229 -14.33 -12.43 -20.98
C LEU A 229 -15.43 -11.39 -21.23
N TRP A 230 -15.11 -10.28 -21.88
CA TRP A 230 -16.00 -9.14 -22.13
C TRP A 230 -16.14 -8.84 -23.62
N PRO A 231 -16.71 -9.77 -24.42
CA PRO A 231 -16.85 -9.57 -25.85
C PRO A 231 -17.74 -8.36 -26.16
N GLY A 232 -17.25 -7.48 -27.04
CA GLY A 232 -18.01 -6.31 -27.49
C GLY A 232 -17.98 -5.12 -26.52
N TYR A 233 -17.32 -5.23 -25.37
CA TYR A 233 -17.15 -4.13 -24.43
C TYR A 233 -15.81 -3.43 -24.59
N SER A 234 -15.81 -2.10 -24.43
CA SER A 234 -14.59 -1.33 -24.20
C SER A 234 -14.26 -1.35 -22.72
N ILE A 235 -13.03 -1.76 -22.38
CA ILE A 235 -12.57 -1.91 -20.99
C ILE A 235 -11.46 -0.90 -20.73
N SER A 236 -11.58 -0.12 -19.67
CA SER A 236 -10.61 0.92 -19.32
C SER A 236 -10.39 1.02 -17.81
N TRP A 237 -9.22 1.50 -17.43
CA TRP A 237 -8.90 1.84 -16.05
C TRP A 237 -9.23 3.31 -15.78
N ALA A 238 -9.86 3.62 -14.65
CA ALA A 238 -10.12 4.98 -14.21
C ALA A 238 -8.88 5.53 -13.45
N TYR A 239 -7.99 6.20 -14.16
CA TYR A 239 -6.75 6.74 -13.60
C TYR A 239 -6.99 7.90 -12.63
N GLY A 240 -8.03 8.70 -12.86
CA GLY A 240 -8.55 9.74 -11.97
C GLY A 240 -9.48 9.22 -10.87
N ALA A 241 -9.56 7.90 -10.67
CA ALA A 241 -10.44 7.26 -9.69
C ALA A 241 -11.91 7.66 -9.87
N THR A 242 -12.61 7.91 -8.75
CA THR A 242 -14.03 8.29 -8.68
C THR A 242 -14.39 9.47 -9.57
N ALA A 243 -13.46 10.40 -9.81
CA ALA A 243 -13.73 11.56 -10.66
C ALA A 243 -14.09 11.20 -12.10
N GLU A 244 -13.45 10.19 -12.69
CA GLU A 244 -13.78 9.78 -14.06
C GLU A 244 -15.17 9.13 -14.14
N LEU A 245 -15.59 8.42 -13.09
CA LEU A 245 -16.92 7.83 -13.01
C LEU A 245 -17.99 8.92 -12.89
N VAL A 246 -17.75 9.90 -12.01
CA VAL A 246 -18.61 11.09 -11.81
C VAL A 246 -18.76 11.89 -13.11
N GLU A 247 -17.64 12.17 -13.78
CA GLU A 247 -17.60 12.91 -15.03
C GLU A 247 -18.37 12.18 -16.13
N TYR A 248 -18.20 10.87 -16.24
CA TYR A 248 -18.88 10.06 -17.26
C TYR A 248 -20.41 10.14 -17.16
N VAL A 249 -20.96 10.09 -15.95
CA VAL A 249 -22.43 10.18 -15.75
C VAL A 249 -22.94 11.61 -15.58
N GLY A 250 -22.06 12.62 -15.66
CA GLY A 250 -22.40 14.03 -15.48
C GLY A 250 -22.94 14.36 -14.08
N ALA A 251 -22.50 13.64 -13.04
CA ALA A 251 -22.98 13.86 -11.68
C ALA A 251 -22.42 15.17 -11.10
N PRO A 252 -23.24 16.00 -10.40
CA PRO A 252 -22.82 17.30 -9.87
C PRO A 252 -22.07 17.16 -8.54
N VAL A 253 -20.95 16.42 -8.53
CA VAL A 253 -20.16 16.18 -7.30
C VAL A 253 -19.02 17.20 -7.22
N MET A 254 -18.87 17.81 -6.04
CA MET A 254 -17.67 18.59 -5.72
C MET A 254 -16.51 17.65 -5.46
N LEU A 255 -15.66 17.48 -6.46
CA LEU A 255 -14.41 16.74 -6.33
C LEU A 255 -13.42 17.51 -5.46
N ARG A 256 -12.50 16.79 -4.82
CA ARG A 256 -11.50 17.44 -3.98
C ARG A 256 -10.52 18.20 -4.87
N ASP A 257 -10.28 19.46 -4.53
CA ASP A 257 -9.36 20.34 -5.26
C ASP A 257 -8.24 20.82 -4.32
N SER A 258 -7.42 19.88 -3.85
CA SER A 258 -6.25 20.18 -3.03
C SER A 258 -5.01 19.54 -3.64
N PRO A 259 -3.93 20.31 -3.86
CA PRO A 259 -2.70 19.74 -4.37
C PRO A 259 -2.05 18.83 -3.33
N SER A 260 -1.37 17.79 -3.80
CA SER A 260 -0.47 16.97 -2.97
C SER A 260 0.95 17.51 -3.06
N GLU A 261 1.75 17.30 -2.01
CA GLU A 261 3.19 17.60 -1.98
C GLU A 261 3.95 16.37 -1.48
N PRO A 262 4.13 15.34 -2.32
CA PRO A 262 4.76 14.09 -1.88
C PRO A 262 6.24 14.29 -1.58
N GLU A 263 6.75 13.60 -0.56
CA GLU A 263 8.19 13.58 -0.29
C GLU A 263 8.94 12.83 -1.40
N LEU A 264 10.06 13.39 -1.86
CA LEU A 264 10.89 12.79 -2.90
C LEU A 264 12.04 12.00 -2.25
N ILE A 265 11.74 10.76 -1.85
CA ILE A 265 12.69 9.85 -1.19
C ILE A 265 13.18 8.84 -2.22
N LEU A 266 14.49 8.58 -2.29
CA LEU A 266 15.02 7.49 -3.12
C LEU A 266 14.52 6.14 -2.63
N ALA A 267 14.16 5.25 -3.55
CA ALA A 267 13.85 3.87 -3.23
C ALA A 267 15.12 3.16 -2.72
N GLU A 268 15.01 2.41 -1.62
CA GLU A 268 16.10 1.58 -1.09
C GLU A 268 16.44 0.41 -2.02
N ASP A 269 15.44 -0.09 -2.75
CA ASP A 269 15.50 -1.30 -3.55
C ASP A 269 14.58 -1.17 -4.77
N THR A 270 15.13 -1.41 -5.97
CA THR A 270 14.40 -1.37 -7.25
C THR A 270 13.77 -2.71 -7.63
N ASP A 271 13.93 -3.74 -6.81
CA ASP A 271 13.24 -5.04 -6.95
C ASP A 271 11.79 -4.97 -6.41
N ARG A 272 11.41 -3.85 -5.78
CA ARG A 272 10.08 -3.58 -5.21
C ARG A 272 9.39 -2.42 -5.93
N LEU A 273 8.12 -2.18 -5.59
CA LEU A 273 7.37 -1.03 -6.12
C LEU A 273 8.14 0.28 -5.87
N HIS A 274 8.24 1.10 -6.90
CA HIS A 274 8.90 2.40 -6.90
C HIS A 274 8.29 3.29 -7.99
N HIS A 275 8.48 4.61 -7.84
CA HIS A 275 8.11 5.62 -8.83
C HIS A 275 9.36 6.08 -9.60
N LEU A 276 9.36 5.99 -10.92
CA LEU A 276 10.53 6.33 -11.73
C LEU A 276 10.46 7.74 -12.30
N VAL A 277 11.36 8.63 -11.84
CA VAL A 277 11.58 9.94 -12.46
C VAL A 277 12.75 9.85 -13.44
N THR A 278 12.54 10.27 -14.69
CA THR A 278 13.64 10.45 -15.65
C THR A 278 13.66 11.87 -16.19
N VAL A 279 14.85 12.45 -16.32
CA VAL A 279 15.04 13.83 -16.79
C VAL A 279 16.05 13.85 -17.94
N ASP A 280 15.64 14.41 -19.08
CA ASP A 280 16.53 14.80 -20.16
C ASP A 280 16.79 16.32 -20.11
N ASN A 281 18.06 16.71 -20.03
CA ASN A 281 18.49 18.11 -19.98
C ASN A 281 19.04 18.65 -21.31
N GLY A 282 19.13 17.83 -22.36
CA GLY A 282 19.56 18.22 -23.71
C GLY A 282 21.04 18.58 -23.91
N ILE A 283 21.84 18.68 -22.86
CA ILE A 283 23.26 19.11 -22.96
C ILE A 283 24.19 17.91 -22.82
N ASP A 284 23.95 17.07 -21.80
CA ASP A 284 24.65 15.79 -21.66
C ASP A 284 23.96 14.96 -20.56
N ARG A 285 23.08 14.05 -21.00
CA ARG A 285 22.60 12.82 -20.33
C ARG A 285 21.25 12.90 -19.61
N MET A 286 20.41 11.95 -20.00
CA MET A 286 19.40 11.33 -19.17
C MET A 286 19.90 11.09 -17.73
N ARG A 287 19.04 11.40 -16.77
CA ARG A 287 19.19 11.00 -15.37
C ARG A 287 17.94 10.29 -14.91
N ALA A 288 18.11 9.31 -14.04
CA ALA A 288 17.01 8.59 -13.42
C ALA A 288 17.09 8.61 -11.89
N TRP A 289 15.93 8.70 -11.27
CA TRP A 289 15.73 8.59 -9.84
C TRP A 289 14.61 7.58 -9.59
N PRO A 290 14.92 6.36 -9.12
CA PRO A 290 13.91 5.50 -8.55
C PRO A 290 13.53 6.09 -7.18
N LEU A 291 12.31 6.60 -7.07
CA LEU A 291 11.76 7.16 -5.85
C LEU A 291 10.85 6.14 -5.15
N TRP A 292 10.64 6.34 -3.87
CA TRP A 292 9.64 5.61 -3.12
C TRP A 292 8.25 5.77 -3.76
N TRP A 293 7.46 4.70 -3.71
CA TRP A 293 6.19 4.56 -4.41
C TRP A 293 5.03 5.25 -3.66
N GLY A 294 3.84 5.28 -4.28
CA GLY A 294 2.60 5.74 -3.65
C GLY A 294 2.18 7.18 -3.98
N SER A 295 3.03 7.97 -4.66
CA SER A 295 2.63 9.26 -5.23
C SER A 295 3.54 9.68 -6.37
N SER A 296 3.00 10.43 -7.33
CA SER A 296 3.75 10.91 -8.49
C SER A 296 4.55 12.17 -8.17
N ALA A 297 5.80 12.23 -8.65
CA ALA A 297 6.62 13.43 -8.56
C ALA A 297 6.08 14.60 -9.42
N ALA A 298 5.15 14.33 -10.36
CA ALA A 298 4.50 15.36 -11.16
C ALA A 298 3.74 16.40 -10.33
N TRP A 299 3.37 16.08 -9.09
CA TRP A 299 2.74 17.02 -8.15
C TRP A 299 3.57 18.29 -7.90
N HIS A 300 4.91 18.22 -8.02
CA HIS A 300 5.79 19.36 -7.76
C HIS A 300 5.89 20.37 -8.92
N GLY A 301 5.29 20.08 -10.09
CA GLY A 301 5.53 20.91 -11.26
C GLY A 301 7.01 20.90 -11.71
N PRO A 302 7.44 21.89 -12.51
CA PRO A 302 8.84 22.03 -12.91
C PRO A 302 9.83 22.19 -11.73
N GLN A 303 9.36 22.61 -10.55
CA GLN A 303 10.19 22.71 -9.34
C GLN A 303 10.74 21.36 -8.87
N VAL A 304 10.18 20.25 -9.36
CA VAL A 304 10.72 18.91 -9.10
C VAL A 304 12.22 18.84 -9.42
N LEU A 305 12.68 19.55 -10.46
CA LEU A 305 14.08 19.55 -10.90
C LEU A 305 15.05 20.05 -9.81
N ASP A 306 14.59 20.98 -8.97
CA ASP A 306 15.38 21.53 -7.86
C ASP A 306 15.25 20.69 -6.57
N ARG A 307 14.23 19.82 -6.51
CA ARG A 307 13.89 19.01 -5.33
C ARG A 307 14.36 17.56 -5.43
N LEU A 308 14.77 17.11 -6.61
CA LEU A 308 15.21 15.73 -6.81
C LEU A 308 16.44 15.40 -5.94
N PRO A 309 16.44 14.24 -5.25
CA PRO A 309 17.50 13.89 -4.33
C PRO A 309 18.79 13.49 -5.07
N GLY A 310 19.90 14.15 -4.74
CA GLY A 310 21.22 13.82 -5.30
C GLY A 310 21.31 14.03 -6.82
N VAL A 311 22.33 13.43 -7.45
CA VAL A 311 22.68 13.72 -8.85
C VAL A 311 21.96 12.87 -9.90
N GLY A 312 21.22 11.84 -9.47
CA GLY A 312 20.56 10.85 -10.33
C GLY A 312 21.52 9.86 -11.00
N ALA A 313 21.00 8.70 -11.37
CA ALA A 313 21.74 7.67 -12.09
C ALA A 313 21.84 8.00 -13.58
N ARG A 314 23.01 7.73 -14.19
CA ARG A 314 23.24 7.94 -15.64
C ARG A 314 22.77 6.76 -16.49
N SER A 315 22.79 5.58 -15.89
CA SER A 315 22.24 4.35 -16.40
C SER A 315 21.77 3.54 -15.19
N LEU A 316 20.69 2.80 -15.35
CA LEU A 316 20.07 2.05 -14.27
C LEU A 316 19.39 0.81 -14.85
N GLN A 317 19.69 -0.34 -14.26
CA GLN A 317 18.93 -1.56 -14.48
C GLN A 317 18.02 -1.76 -13.27
N LEU A 318 16.72 -1.65 -13.48
CA LEU A 318 15.72 -1.84 -12.45
C LEU A 318 15.49 -3.33 -12.21
N GLY A 319 15.14 -3.67 -10.98
CA GLY A 319 14.80 -5.02 -10.56
C GLY A 319 13.41 -5.49 -10.94
N THR A 320 12.48 -4.55 -11.04
CA THR A 320 11.11 -4.75 -11.51
C THR A 320 10.64 -3.55 -12.34
N VAL A 321 9.53 -3.71 -13.05
CA VAL A 321 8.86 -2.58 -13.71
C VAL A 321 8.30 -1.65 -12.61
N PRO A 322 8.53 -0.32 -12.68
CA PRO A 322 7.97 0.62 -11.71
C PRO A 322 6.43 0.53 -11.64
N GLU A 323 5.81 1.06 -10.57
CA GLU A 323 4.34 1.19 -10.54
C GLU A 323 3.86 2.46 -11.27
N SER A 324 4.75 3.43 -11.45
CA SER A 324 4.44 4.69 -12.10
C SER A 324 5.74 5.39 -12.50
N GLY A 325 5.63 6.39 -13.35
CA GLY A 325 6.78 7.18 -13.73
C GLY A 325 6.44 8.50 -14.39
N VAL A 326 7.43 9.39 -14.37
CA VAL A 326 7.42 10.67 -15.06
C VAL A 326 8.70 10.84 -15.87
N HIS A 327 8.54 11.25 -17.12
CA HIS A 327 9.64 11.63 -18.00
C HIS A 327 9.59 13.13 -18.25
N ILE A 328 10.67 13.84 -17.94
CA ILE A 328 10.76 15.29 -18.06
C ILE A 328 11.81 15.60 -19.12
N ASN A 329 11.37 16.08 -20.27
CA ASN A 329 12.24 16.63 -21.30
C ASN A 329 12.27 18.15 -21.13
N VAL A 330 13.40 18.65 -20.62
CA VAL A 330 13.58 20.08 -20.31
C VAL A 330 13.70 20.94 -21.57
N PRO A 331 14.50 20.58 -22.60
CA PRO A 331 14.58 21.36 -23.83
C PRO A 331 13.22 21.59 -24.51
N ASP A 332 12.42 20.53 -24.62
CA ASP A 332 11.14 20.56 -25.33
C ASP A 332 9.97 20.93 -24.42
N LYS A 333 10.22 21.17 -23.12
CA LYS A 333 9.21 21.40 -22.08
C LYS A 333 8.07 20.38 -22.15
N THR A 334 8.42 19.10 -22.17
CA THR A 334 7.45 18.00 -22.23
C THR A 334 7.51 17.17 -20.95
N LEU A 335 6.33 16.89 -20.38
CA LEU A 335 6.12 15.96 -19.27
C LEU A 335 5.35 14.75 -19.80
N GLY A 336 5.99 13.58 -19.84
CA GLY A 336 5.30 12.30 -19.95
C GLY A 336 4.98 11.75 -18.57
N LEU A 337 3.78 11.22 -18.34
CA LEU A 337 3.47 10.47 -17.11
C LEU A 337 2.68 9.20 -17.40
N TRP A 338 2.87 8.20 -16.56
CA TRP A 338 2.09 6.97 -16.54
C TRP A 338 1.99 6.42 -15.12
N VAL A 339 0.93 5.66 -14.82
CA VAL A 339 0.64 5.11 -13.49
C VAL A 339 -0.11 3.78 -13.63
N THR A 340 0.07 2.84 -12.70
CA THR A 340 -0.80 1.65 -12.57
C THR A 340 -1.89 1.89 -11.53
N ASN A 341 -1.55 2.54 -10.42
CA ASN A 341 -2.51 2.97 -9.41
C ASN A 341 -3.19 4.29 -9.78
N PRO A 342 -4.48 4.45 -9.43
CA PRO A 342 -5.17 5.71 -9.68
C PRO A 342 -4.52 6.84 -8.87
N VAL A 343 -4.53 8.05 -9.43
CA VAL A 343 -3.93 9.26 -8.85
C VAL A 343 -5.00 10.35 -8.75
N PRO A 344 -5.92 10.26 -7.78
CA PRO A 344 -7.03 11.21 -7.66
C PRO A 344 -6.54 12.66 -7.64
N GLY A 345 -7.21 13.52 -8.40
CA GLY A 345 -6.86 14.93 -8.52
C GLY A 345 -5.67 15.25 -9.44
N LEU A 346 -4.62 14.42 -9.52
CA LEU A 346 -3.38 14.79 -10.22
C LEU A 346 -3.64 15.23 -11.65
N LEU A 347 -4.36 14.43 -12.44
CA LEU A 347 -4.63 14.71 -13.85
C LEU A 347 -5.33 16.07 -14.05
N ARG A 348 -6.24 16.44 -13.13
CA ARG A 348 -6.94 17.74 -13.16
C ARG A 348 -5.99 18.90 -12.80
N TRP A 349 -5.00 18.65 -11.94
CA TRP A 349 -4.03 19.64 -11.49
C TRP A 349 -2.86 19.84 -12.44
N LEU A 350 -2.51 18.85 -13.28
CA LEU A 350 -1.33 18.90 -14.15
C LEU A 350 -1.20 20.21 -14.96
N PRO A 351 -2.26 20.75 -15.62
CA PRO A 351 -2.14 22.01 -16.36
C PRO A 351 -1.77 23.22 -15.50
N ARG A 352 -2.16 23.22 -14.21
CA ARG A 352 -1.82 24.29 -13.25
C ARG A 352 -0.40 24.10 -12.69
N LEU A 353 0.01 22.85 -12.46
CA LEU A 353 1.32 22.51 -11.90
C LEU A 353 2.45 22.65 -12.92
N TRP A 354 2.18 22.36 -14.19
CA TRP A 354 3.14 22.39 -15.30
C TRP A 354 2.75 23.45 -16.35
N PRO A 355 2.68 24.75 -15.99
CA PRO A 355 2.22 25.77 -16.91
C PRO A 355 3.18 25.91 -18.10
N SER A 356 2.63 25.99 -19.31
CA SER A 356 3.40 26.09 -20.56
C SER A 356 4.25 24.88 -20.93
N TRP A 357 4.06 23.73 -20.26
CA TRP A 357 4.64 22.45 -20.67
C TRP A 357 3.61 21.64 -21.47
N ARG A 358 4.07 20.86 -22.43
CA ARG A 358 3.25 19.83 -23.08
C ARG A 358 3.16 18.64 -22.14
N ILE A 359 1.95 18.24 -21.79
CA ILE A 359 1.70 17.08 -20.92
C ILE A 359 1.21 15.93 -21.80
N GLU A 360 1.85 14.78 -21.68
CA GLU A 360 1.49 13.54 -22.37
C GLU A 360 1.15 12.49 -21.32
N PHE A 361 -0.14 12.18 -21.18
CA PHE A 361 -0.56 11.09 -20.32
C PHE A 361 -0.53 9.77 -21.09
N TRP A 362 0.38 8.89 -20.69
CA TRP A 362 0.60 7.60 -21.30
C TRP A 362 -0.15 6.46 -20.61
N GLU A 363 -1.06 6.77 -19.68
CA GLU A 363 -1.87 5.76 -18.97
C GLU A 363 -0.99 4.77 -18.21
N ASP A 364 -0.97 3.49 -18.58
CA ASP A 364 -0.09 2.46 -18.03
C ASP A 364 1.02 2.04 -19.02
N ARG A 365 1.20 2.77 -20.12
CA ARG A 365 2.20 2.50 -21.17
C ARG A 365 3.58 2.95 -20.72
N TYR A 366 4.12 2.27 -19.71
CA TYR A 366 5.46 2.54 -19.17
C TYR A 366 6.54 2.49 -20.24
N GLU A 367 6.35 1.66 -21.28
CA GLU A 367 7.25 1.48 -22.40
C GLU A 367 7.57 2.81 -23.12
N GLU A 368 6.65 3.78 -23.09
CA GLU A 368 6.86 5.14 -23.60
C GLU A 368 8.04 5.81 -22.89
N GLN A 369 8.09 5.77 -21.55
CA GLN A 369 9.20 6.34 -20.77
C GLN A 369 10.53 5.68 -21.11
N PHE A 370 10.56 4.35 -21.23
CA PHE A 370 11.77 3.60 -21.51
C PHE A 370 12.28 3.85 -22.93
N ARG A 371 11.37 4.05 -23.90
CA ARG A 371 11.73 4.45 -25.25
C ARG A 371 12.43 5.81 -25.28
N GLN A 372 11.92 6.79 -24.52
CA GLN A 372 12.58 8.10 -24.37
C GLN A 372 13.95 7.99 -23.70
N CYS A 373 14.18 6.97 -22.88
CA CYS A 373 15.46 6.74 -22.21
C CYS A 373 16.54 6.11 -23.10
N GLY A 374 16.22 5.67 -24.32
CA GLY A 374 17.21 5.16 -25.28
C GLY A 374 18.04 3.96 -24.78
N GLY A 375 17.48 3.13 -23.89
CA GLY A 375 18.16 1.96 -23.31
C GLY A 375 19.12 2.25 -22.16
N LEU A 376 19.29 3.51 -21.74
CA LEU A 376 20.09 3.85 -20.56
C LEU A 376 19.44 3.36 -19.26
N ILE A 377 18.11 3.36 -19.25
CA ILE A 377 17.27 2.89 -18.14
C ILE A 377 16.49 1.67 -18.65
N THR A 378 16.64 0.54 -17.97
CA THR A 378 16.04 -0.73 -18.36
C THR A 378 15.31 -1.38 -17.17
N ALA A 379 14.33 -2.22 -17.47
CA ALA A 379 13.60 -3.04 -16.51
C ALA A 379 13.49 -4.46 -17.09
N PRO A 380 13.13 -5.46 -16.28
CA PRO A 380 12.88 -6.81 -16.79
C PRO A 380 11.77 -6.79 -17.86
N PRO A 381 11.81 -7.72 -18.83
CA PRO A 381 10.69 -7.89 -19.76
C PRO A 381 9.44 -8.33 -18.99
N LEU A 382 8.26 -8.05 -19.56
CA LEU A 382 7.00 -8.53 -18.99
C LEU A 382 6.95 -10.05 -18.98
N ASP A 383 6.54 -10.61 -17.86
CA ASP A 383 6.24 -12.03 -17.68
C ASP A 383 4.75 -12.19 -17.45
N THR A 384 3.99 -12.13 -18.55
CA THR A 384 2.54 -12.32 -18.51
C THR A 384 2.17 -13.75 -18.11
N GLU A 385 3.03 -14.76 -18.32
CA GLU A 385 2.76 -16.13 -17.88
C GLU A 385 2.73 -16.20 -16.34
N SER A 386 3.71 -15.59 -15.67
CA SER A 386 3.70 -15.43 -14.22
C SER A 386 2.52 -14.57 -13.76
N GLY A 387 2.23 -13.47 -14.45
CA GLY A 387 1.07 -12.61 -14.15
C GLY A 387 -0.26 -13.37 -14.17
N VAL A 388 -0.49 -14.24 -15.16
CA VAL A 388 -1.71 -15.09 -15.20
C VAL A 388 -1.72 -16.11 -14.07
N LYS A 389 -0.57 -16.71 -13.71
CA LYS A 389 -0.50 -17.67 -12.57
C LYS A 389 -0.85 -16.99 -11.26
N GLU A 390 -0.29 -15.81 -10.99
CA GLU A 390 -0.57 -15.05 -9.79
C GLU A 390 -2.03 -14.61 -9.76
N ALA A 391 -2.55 -14.02 -10.84
CA ALA A 391 -3.94 -13.62 -10.93
C ALA A 391 -4.92 -14.78 -10.71
N GLN A 392 -4.66 -15.94 -11.32
CA GLN A 392 -5.50 -17.13 -11.12
C GLN A 392 -5.45 -17.61 -9.67
N SER A 393 -4.26 -17.67 -9.06
CA SER A 393 -4.09 -18.08 -7.66
C SER A 393 -4.81 -17.13 -6.70
N TRP A 394 -4.57 -15.83 -6.86
CA TRP A 394 -5.12 -14.76 -6.05
C TRP A 394 -6.64 -14.71 -6.11
N LEU A 395 -7.22 -14.72 -7.32
CA LEU A 395 -8.66 -14.67 -7.52
C LEU A 395 -9.35 -15.96 -7.09
N LYS A 396 -8.72 -17.13 -7.25
CA LYS A 396 -9.26 -18.40 -6.76
C LYS A 396 -9.44 -18.37 -5.24
N ASN A 397 -8.46 -17.86 -4.51
CA ASN A 397 -8.54 -17.74 -3.05
C ASN A 397 -9.67 -16.80 -2.60
N ARG A 398 -9.96 -15.75 -3.38
CA ARG A 398 -11.06 -14.82 -3.11
C ARG A 398 -12.44 -15.39 -3.46
N VAL A 399 -12.56 -16.05 -4.61
CA VAL A 399 -13.83 -16.62 -5.09
C VAL A 399 -14.28 -17.79 -4.22
N TYR A 400 -13.35 -18.64 -3.78
CA TYR A 400 -13.64 -19.80 -2.92
C TYR A 400 -13.33 -19.54 -1.44
N GLN A 401 -13.24 -18.26 -1.04
CA GLN A 401 -13.06 -17.85 0.34
C GLN A 401 -14.23 -18.35 1.20
N SER A 402 -13.94 -18.89 2.39
CA SER A 402 -14.96 -19.20 3.38
C SER A 402 -15.59 -17.92 3.95
N TYR A 403 -16.78 -18.02 4.54
CA TYR A 403 -17.37 -16.86 5.22
C TYR A 403 -16.47 -16.39 6.37
N GLU A 404 -15.94 -17.32 7.16
CA GLU A 404 -15.08 -17.04 8.32
C GLU A 404 -13.80 -16.29 7.95
N ASP A 405 -13.27 -16.56 6.76
CA ASP A 405 -12.09 -15.87 6.24
C ASP A 405 -12.42 -14.55 5.54
N SER A 406 -13.69 -14.30 5.21
CA SER A 406 -14.15 -13.05 4.59
C SER A 406 -14.07 -11.86 5.55
N PRO A 407 -14.02 -10.60 5.05
CA PRO A 407 -14.06 -9.42 5.92
C PRO A 407 -15.21 -9.42 6.93
N MET A 408 -16.41 -9.87 6.51
CA MET A 408 -17.59 -9.95 7.36
C MET A 408 -17.44 -11.00 8.46
N GLY A 409 -17.02 -12.23 8.12
CA GLY A 409 -16.77 -13.27 9.11
C GLY A 409 -15.65 -12.93 10.09
N ARG A 410 -14.68 -12.11 9.67
CA ARG A 410 -13.63 -11.56 10.54
C ARG A 410 -14.19 -10.53 11.53
N ILE A 411 -15.21 -9.77 11.15
CA ILE A 411 -15.92 -8.87 12.07
C ILE A 411 -16.74 -9.67 13.06
N ASP A 412 -17.50 -10.66 12.61
CA ASP A 412 -18.26 -11.54 13.52
C ASP A 412 -17.33 -12.25 14.52
N GLY A 413 -16.20 -12.77 14.04
CA GLY A 413 -15.18 -13.38 14.89
C GLY A 413 -14.57 -12.39 15.89
N LEU A 414 -14.41 -11.13 15.51
CA LEU A 414 -13.96 -10.07 16.42
C LEU A 414 -15.02 -9.74 17.49
N VAL A 415 -16.29 -9.64 17.12
CA VAL A 415 -17.40 -9.43 18.07
C VAL A 415 -17.47 -10.58 19.07
N ALA A 416 -17.40 -11.83 18.59
CA ALA A 416 -17.42 -13.01 19.45
C ALA A 416 -16.25 -13.02 20.46
N LEU A 417 -15.07 -12.54 20.06
CA LEU A 417 -13.92 -12.38 20.96
C LEU A 417 -14.15 -11.29 22.01
N ILE A 418 -14.72 -10.15 21.62
CA ILE A 418 -15.05 -9.04 22.54
C ILE A 418 -16.09 -9.50 23.57
N ASP A 419 -17.11 -10.22 23.12
CA ASP A 419 -18.18 -10.76 23.98
C ASP A 419 -17.63 -11.78 24.98
N ALA A 420 -16.74 -12.68 24.53
CA ALA A 420 -16.11 -13.68 25.38
C ALA A 420 -15.26 -13.05 26.50
N ASP A 421 -14.67 -11.88 26.28
CA ASP A 421 -13.90 -11.12 27.26
C ASP A 421 -14.77 -10.24 28.19
N GLY A 422 -16.11 -10.28 28.05
CA GLY A 422 -17.04 -9.50 28.86
C GLY A 422 -16.90 -7.99 28.66
N LEU A 423 -16.43 -7.58 27.49
CA LEU A 423 -16.30 -6.17 27.10
C LEU A 423 -17.64 -5.67 26.52
N PRO A 424 -17.91 -4.35 26.56
CA PRO A 424 -19.06 -3.79 25.85
C PRO A 424 -18.96 -4.11 24.36
N SER A 425 -19.92 -4.86 23.84
CA SER A 425 -20.00 -5.25 22.44
C SER A 425 -20.20 -4.01 21.57
N PRO A 426 -19.37 -3.77 20.54
CA PRO A 426 -19.62 -2.71 19.59
C PRO A 426 -20.92 -3.01 18.83
N THR A 427 -21.71 -1.98 18.53
CA THR A 427 -22.81 -2.12 17.58
C THR A 427 -22.21 -2.30 16.19
N VAL A 428 -22.40 -3.48 15.61
CA VAL A 428 -22.05 -3.76 14.22
C VAL A 428 -23.26 -3.44 13.36
N SER A 429 -23.10 -2.55 12.39
CA SER A 429 -24.18 -2.24 11.45
C SER A 429 -24.42 -3.41 10.49
N ASP A 430 -25.65 -3.55 10.02
CA ASP A 430 -25.99 -4.57 9.01
C ASP A 430 -25.10 -4.46 7.76
N SER A 431 -24.71 -3.24 7.37
CA SER A 431 -23.83 -2.98 6.23
C SER A 431 -22.41 -3.53 6.42
N ALA A 432 -21.95 -3.69 7.66
CA ALA A 432 -20.60 -4.19 7.95
C ALA A 432 -20.51 -5.73 7.82
N VAL A 433 -21.63 -6.43 7.98
CA VAL A 433 -21.71 -7.91 7.96
C VAL A 433 -22.50 -8.47 6.78
N ARG A 434 -23.17 -7.62 6.00
CA ARG A 434 -23.90 -8.04 4.80
C ARG A 434 -22.94 -8.56 3.74
N ASP A 435 -23.02 -9.87 3.46
CA ASP A 435 -22.34 -10.48 2.32
C ASP A 435 -23.12 -10.19 1.03
N ALA A 436 -22.76 -9.10 0.36
CA ALA A 436 -23.29 -8.74 -0.96
C ALA A 436 -22.41 -9.27 -2.11
N GLY A 437 -21.40 -10.11 -1.83
CA GLY A 437 -20.41 -10.55 -2.80
C GLY A 437 -20.92 -11.69 -3.69
N ILE A 438 -21.80 -11.40 -4.66
CA ILE A 438 -22.20 -12.39 -5.67
C ILE A 438 -20.93 -13.00 -6.28
N ARG A 439 -20.82 -14.33 -6.20
CA ARG A 439 -19.70 -15.09 -6.76
C ARG A 439 -20.02 -15.61 -8.15
N PRO A 440 -19.00 -15.83 -8.99
CA PRO A 440 -19.17 -16.58 -10.23
C PRO A 440 -19.77 -17.97 -9.98
N THR A 441 -20.61 -18.42 -10.89
CA THR A 441 -21.03 -19.82 -10.99
C THR A 441 -19.83 -20.70 -11.40
N PRO A 442 -19.88 -22.02 -11.19
CA PRO A 442 -18.83 -22.92 -11.67
C PRO A 442 -18.59 -22.83 -13.18
N ALA A 443 -19.64 -22.58 -13.97
CA ALA A 443 -19.52 -22.41 -15.42
C ALA A 443 -18.80 -21.09 -15.77
N GLU A 444 -19.16 -19.99 -15.11
CA GLU A 444 -18.48 -18.69 -15.28
C GLU A 444 -17.02 -18.75 -14.85
N TRP A 445 -16.70 -19.44 -13.74
CA TRP A 445 -15.33 -19.66 -13.32
C TRP A 445 -14.52 -20.49 -14.34
N ALA A 446 -15.13 -21.52 -14.93
CA ALA A 446 -14.48 -22.31 -15.98
C ALA A 446 -14.14 -21.47 -17.23
N LEU A 447 -14.95 -20.45 -17.56
CA LEU A 447 -14.64 -19.49 -18.61
C LEU A 447 -13.43 -18.62 -18.26
N PHE A 448 -13.34 -18.15 -17.00
CA PHE A 448 -12.14 -17.45 -16.50
C PHE A 448 -10.89 -18.33 -16.59
N GLU A 449 -10.96 -19.60 -16.20
CA GLU A 449 -9.83 -20.52 -16.32
C GLU A 449 -9.45 -20.80 -17.79
N SER A 450 -10.43 -20.85 -18.68
CA SER A 450 -10.20 -20.95 -20.13
C SER A 450 -9.49 -19.70 -20.67
N ALA A 451 -9.92 -18.50 -20.26
CA ALA A 451 -9.26 -17.25 -20.64
C ALA A 451 -7.80 -17.20 -20.13
N CYS A 452 -7.55 -17.63 -18.88
CA CYS A 452 -6.18 -17.81 -18.35
C CYS A 452 -5.33 -18.71 -19.27
N ALA A 453 -5.87 -19.86 -19.69
CA ALA A 453 -5.17 -20.79 -20.56
C ALA A 453 -4.87 -20.19 -21.93
N GLN A 454 -5.82 -19.44 -22.52
CA GLN A 454 -5.66 -18.77 -23.81
C GLN A 454 -4.57 -17.68 -23.77
N VAL A 455 -4.52 -16.87 -22.71
CA VAL A 455 -3.47 -15.84 -22.57
C VAL A 455 -2.08 -16.49 -22.47
N ARG A 456 -1.95 -17.59 -21.72
CA ARG A 456 -0.68 -18.34 -21.60
C ARG A 456 -0.23 -18.96 -22.92
N THR A 457 -1.14 -19.46 -23.75
CA THR A 457 -0.80 -20.04 -25.05
C THR A 457 -0.52 -18.97 -26.11
N GLY A 458 -1.27 -17.87 -26.08
CA GLY A 458 -1.07 -16.72 -26.98
C GLY A 458 0.30 -16.05 -26.78
N GLY A 459 0.75 -15.91 -25.53
CA GLY A 459 2.07 -15.38 -25.21
C GLY A 459 3.26 -16.26 -25.64
N ARG A 460 3.02 -17.51 -26.03
CA ARG A 460 4.07 -18.42 -26.55
C ARG A 460 4.21 -18.39 -28.08
N ALA A 461 3.28 -17.74 -28.77
CA ALA A 461 3.25 -17.66 -30.23
C ALA A 461 3.72 -16.30 -30.79
N ALA A 462 3.94 -15.31 -29.92
CA ALA A 462 4.58 -14.03 -30.20
C ALA A 462 6.04 -14.08 -29.73
#